data_AF-A0A2S0QAE8-F1
#
_entry.id   AF-A0A2S0QAE8-F1
#
_cell.length_a   1.000
_cell.length_b   1.000
_cell.length_c   1.000
_cell.angle_alpha   90.00
_cell.angle_beta   90.00
_cell.angle_gamma   90.00
#
_symmetry.space_group_name_H-M   'P 1'
#
loop_
_entity.id
_entity.type
_entity.pdbx_description
1 polymer ?
#
loop_
_entity_poly.entity_id
_entity_poly.type
_entity_poly.pdbx_seq_one_letter_code
_entity_poly.pdbx_strand_id
1 'polypeptide(L)'
;MAALGMPWLPQTFLIPVLYPELHPDEPKKAMEWGRRTAQPLLDANPDLQLHHMYDPSQDRLTLRGMTYFRVKYLRLSSAYKRFLEKNLPRGGTIFIVECERTWPTTSIGDRHFFQFGALGGATPEEYFDNSDRVRRYLEKYQSHRRHWDAPTPDGDSPEAEWGFETSLRQDVENFARDRGYRVRRIIFKEPEHLSPFVAELYRWWYKQRGIIANRLLVESFILLEPMWTLRTGSVPFWMKFNMEPSLDWIKDYLGKADPYDEIFMILFSHGVESVGLPSISQWREVFKYARQRGEFIGMVEEDFPRNFVTLIRYYTDLKRNISARYPVPGTLSLERLNQFIQETSDRFPVQWQ
;
A
#
# COMPACT_ATOMS: atom_id res chain seq x y z
N MET A 1 -12.33 -5.70 0.41
CA MET A 1 -13.18 -5.64 -0.81
C MET A 1 -13.58 -7.03 -1.32
N ALA A 2 -12.63 -7.92 -1.64
CA ALA A 2 -12.94 -9.22 -2.23
C ALA A 2 -13.92 -10.08 -1.41
N ALA A 3 -13.71 -10.22 -0.09
CA ALA A 3 -14.66 -10.92 0.78
C ALA A 3 -16.08 -10.33 0.73
N LEU A 4 -16.21 -8.99 0.68
CA LEU A 4 -17.49 -8.29 0.67
C LEU A 4 -18.14 -8.24 -0.74
N GLY A 5 -17.42 -8.63 -1.80
CA GLY A 5 -17.88 -8.50 -3.18
C GLY A 5 -18.09 -7.05 -3.63
N MET A 6 -17.40 -6.09 -3.02
CA MET A 6 -17.60 -4.67 -3.28
C MET A 6 -16.64 -4.14 -4.36
N PRO A 7 -17.09 -3.21 -5.23
CA PRO A 7 -16.22 -2.53 -6.18
C PRO A 7 -15.27 -1.57 -5.45
N TRP A 8 -14.02 -1.51 -5.90
CA TRP A 8 -13.00 -0.57 -5.40
C TRP A 8 -12.90 0.64 -6.32
N LEU A 9 -13.02 1.84 -5.75
CA LEU A 9 -12.85 3.11 -6.44
C LEU A 9 -11.58 3.78 -5.89
N PRO A 10 -10.44 3.73 -6.60
CA PRO A 10 -9.20 4.34 -6.13
C PRO A 10 -9.32 5.83 -5.84
N GLN A 11 -8.75 6.29 -4.72
CA GLN A 11 -8.62 7.71 -4.42
C GLN A 11 -7.36 8.35 -5.00
N THR A 12 -6.27 7.57 -5.11
CA THR A 12 -4.97 7.97 -5.66
C THR A 12 -4.74 7.24 -6.97
N PHE A 13 -4.26 7.95 -7.99
CA PHE A 13 -3.84 7.39 -9.26
C PHE A 13 -2.38 7.70 -9.51
N LEU A 14 -1.66 6.70 -10.03
CA LEU A 14 -0.26 6.84 -10.42
C LEU A 14 -0.20 7.03 -11.94
N ILE A 15 0.32 8.18 -12.37
CA ILE A 15 0.53 8.51 -13.77
C ILE A 15 2.03 8.41 -14.04
N PRO A 16 2.51 7.41 -14.79
CA PRO A 16 3.91 7.37 -15.19
C PRO A 16 4.19 8.53 -16.14
N VAL A 17 5.21 9.31 -15.84
CA VAL A 17 5.67 10.43 -16.67
C VAL A 17 7.11 10.18 -17.06
N LEU A 18 7.37 10.22 -18.37
CA LEU A 18 8.71 10.12 -18.89
C LEU A 18 9.56 11.26 -18.30
N TYR A 19 10.67 10.87 -17.69
CA TYR A 19 11.51 11.76 -16.94
C TYR A 19 12.82 11.94 -17.71
N PRO A 20 13.35 13.18 -17.84
CA PRO A 20 14.63 13.39 -18.49
C PRO A 20 15.72 12.64 -17.72
N GLU A 21 16.86 12.41 -18.37
CA GLU A 21 18.02 11.80 -17.73
C GLU A 21 18.56 12.75 -16.64
N LEU A 22 18.01 12.61 -15.43
CA LEU A 22 18.47 13.27 -14.23
C LEU A 22 19.01 12.21 -13.28
N HIS A 23 20.15 12.51 -12.65
CA HIS A 23 20.68 11.65 -11.62
C HIS A 23 19.67 11.50 -10.47
N PRO A 24 19.38 10.27 -9.97
CA PRO A 24 18.40 10.06 -8.90
C PRO A 24 18.68 10.85 -7.62
N ASP A 25 19.93 11.25 -7.38
CA ASP A 25 20.34 11.99 -6.18
C ASP A 25 20.23 13.52 -6.30
N GLU A 26 19.39 14.01 -7.22
CA GLU A 26 19.20 15.45 -7.48
C GLU A 26 17.73 15.90 -7.26
N PRO A 27 17.18 15.73 -6.05
CA PRO A 27 15.75 15.97 -5.80
C PRO A 27 15.29 17.42 -6.06
N LYS A 28 16.12 18.44 -5.82
CA LYS A 28 15.77 19.83 -6.15
C LYS A 28 15.58 20.05 -7.66
N LYS A 29 16.41 19.41 -8.49
CA LYS A 29 16.26 19.48 -9.95
C LYS A 29 14.98 18.73 -10.37
N ALA A 30 14.66 17.63 -9.70
CA ALA A 30 13.41 16.91 -9.91
C ALA A 30 12.18 17.75 -9.60
N MET A 31 12.19 18.44 -8.47
CA MET A 31 11.14 19.36 -8.07
C MET A 31 10.91 20.46 -9.12
N GLU A 32 11.99 21.09 -9.60
CA GLU A 32 11.89 22.17 -10.61
C GLU A 32 11.41 21.66 -11.98
N TRP A 33 11.84 20.46 -12.37
CA TRP A 33 11.29 19.80 -13.56
C TRP A 33 9.79 19.53 -13.38
N GLY A 34 9.41 18.96 -12.23
CA GLY A 34 8.04 18.60 -11.92
C GLY A 34 7.12 19.82 -11.97
N ARG A 35 7.54 20.95 -11.38
CA ARG A 35 6.80 22.22 -11.40
C ARG A 35 6.36 22.60 -12.81
N ARG A 36 7.27 22.51 -13.79
CA ARG A 36 6.99 22.88 -15.19
C ARG A 36 6.15 21.81 -15.91
N THR A 37 6.47 20.54 -15.71
CA THR A 37 5.83 19.42 -16.43
C THR A 37 4.40 19.16 -15.94
N ALA A 38 4.11 19.39 -14.66
CA ALA A 38 2.80 19.14 -14.08
C ALA A 38 1.75 20.21 -14.40
N GLN A 39 2.16 21.42 -14.77
CA GLN A 39 1.24 22.54 -14.92
C GLN A 39 0.08 22.25 -15.90
N PRO A 40 0.32 21.72 -17.13
CA PRO A 40 -0.78 21.42 -18.06
C PRO A 40 -1.75 20.36 -17.52
N LEU A 41 -1.26 19.39 -16.74
CA LEU A 41 -2.10 18.38 -16.10
C LEU A 41 -3.03 19.02 -15.07
N LEU A 42 -2.50 19.89 -14.21
CA LEU A 42 -3.27 20.53 -13.15
C LEU A 42 -4.26 21.56 -13.71
N ASP A 43 -3.89 22.32 -14.74
CA ASP A 43 -4.76 23.30 -15.40
C ASP A 43 -5.98 22.63 -16.04
N ALA A 44 -5.75 21.49 -16.72
CA ALA A 44 -6.82 20.73 -17.36
C ALA A 44 -7.72 19.98 -16.37
N ASN A 45 -7.28 19.78 -15.13
CA ASN A 45 -7.96 18.97 -14.13
C ASN A 45 -8.05 19.71 -12.78
N PRO A 46 -9.02 20.63 -12.61
CA PRO A 46 -9.13 21.44 -11.40
C PRO A 46 -9.45 20.62 -10.12
N ASP A 47 -10.06 19.44 -10.28
CA ASP A 47 -10.42 18.56 -9.17
C ASP A 47 -9.28 17.63 -8.72
N LEU A 48 -8.07 17.78 -9.27
CA LEU A 48 -6.91 16.98 -8.88
C LEU A 48 -5.93 17.78 -8.01
N GLN A 49 -5.32 17.09 -7.07
CA GLN A 49 -4.11 17.52 -6.37
C GLN A 49 -2.98 16.58 -6.74
N LEU A 50 -1.82 17.14 -7.07
CA LEU A 50 -0.63 16.38 -7.41
C LEU A 50 0.32 16.31 -6.22
N HIS A 51 0.69 15.09 -5.87
CA HIS A 51 1.85 14.77 -5.06
C HIS A 51 2.95 14.24 -5.97
N HIS A 52 3.97 15.06 -6.21
CA HIS A 52 5.19 14.65 -6.89
C HIS A 52 6.14 14.04 -5.85
N MET A 53 5.98 12.75 -5.63
CA MET A 53 6.88 11.97 -4.78
C MET A 53 8.17 11.63 -5.52
N TYR A 54 9.30 11.83 -4.84
CA TYR A 54 10.63 11.53 -5.36
C TYR A 54 11.43 10.78 -4.28
N ASP A 55 11.52 9.46 -4.42
CA ASP A 55 12.21 8.57 -3.48
C ASP A 55 13.43 7.91 -4.15
N PRO A 56 14.64 8.49 -4.00
CA PRO A 56 15.85 7.87 -4.52
C PRO A 56 16.34 6.66 -3.74
N SER A 57 15.77 6.36 -2.58
CA SER A 57 16.09 5.17 -1.78
C SER A 57 15.43 3.93 -2.36
N GLN A 58 14.13 4.04 -2.69
CA GLN A 58 13.32 2.93 -3.23
C GLN A 58 13.23 2.96 -4.76
N ASP A 59 13.00 4.12 -5.37
CA ASP A 59 12.71 4.22 -6.80
C ASP A 59 13.96 4.46 -7.66
N ARG A 60 15.18 4.25 -7.13
CA ARG A 60 16.44 4.59 -7.82
C ARG A 60 16.53 4.12 -9.27
N LEU A 61 16.06 2.91 -9.57
CA LEU A 61 16.07 2.37 -10.93
C LEU A 61 15.04 3.07 -11.82
N THR A 62 13.83 3.24 -11.30
CA THR A 62 12.71 3.93 -11.97
C THR A 62 13.06 5.37 -12.31
N LEU A 63 13.65 6.10 -11.37
CA LEU A 63 14.01 7.52 -11.50
C LEU A 63 15.05 7.82 -12.58
N ARG A 64 15.65 6.81 -13.21
CA ARG A 64 16.56 6.99 -14.36
C ARG A 64 15.84 7.25 -15.68
N GLY A 65 14.53 7.04 -15.75
CA GLY A 65 13.77 7.24 -16.98
C GLY A 65 12.31 7.63 -16.79
N MET A 66 11.74 7.46 -15.60
CA MET A 66 10.39 7.90 -15.31
C MET A 66 10.20 8.29 -13.85
N THR A 67 9.14 9.06 -13.59
CA THR A 67 8.60 9.28 -12.25
C THR A 67 7.10 9.00 -12.27
N TYR A 68 6.49 8.84 -11.10
CA TYR A 68 5.05 8.71 -10.96
C TYR A 68 4.47 9.99 -10.36
N PHE A 69 3.64 10.66 -11.15
CA PHE A 69 2.73 11.67 -10.62
C PHE A 69 1.59 10.98 -9.88
N ARG A 70 1.52 11.20 -8.57
CA ARG A 70 0.46 10.66 -7.71
C ARG A 70 -0.61 11.72 -7.58
N VAL A 71 -1.73 11.52 -8.27
CA VAL A 71 -2.85 12.45 -8.23
C VAL A 71 -3.92 11.94 -7.28
N LYS A 72 -4.41 12.84 -6.43
CA LYS A 72 -5.53 12.61 -5.51
C LYS A 72 -6.72 13.44 -5.99
N TYR A 73 -7.91 12.87 -5.93
CA TYR A 73 -9.13 13.65 -6.19
C TYR A 73 -9.45 14.55 -5.00
N LEU A 74 -9.73 15.82 -5.25
CA LEU A 74 -10.29 16.76 -4.28
C LEU A 74 -11.81 16.63 -4.16
N ARG A 75 -12.46 16.09 -5.20
CA ARG A 75 -13.91 15.96 -5.32
C ARG A 75 -14.28 14.65 -5.99
N LEU A 76 -15.49 14.16 -5.74
CA LEU A 76 -15.97 12.94 -6.36
C LEU A 76 -16.22 13.19 -7.85
N SER A 77 -15.45 12.49 -8.70
CA SER A 77 -15.50 12.66 -10.15
C SER A 77 -16.89 12.34 -10.72
N SER A 78 -17.23 12.92 -11.87
CA SER A 78 -18.50 12.62 -12.55
C SER A 78 -18.63 11.13 -12.91
N ALA A 79 -17.50 10.47 -13.21
CA ALA A 79 -17.47 9.03 -13.46
C ALA A 79 -17.85 8.22 -12.21
N TYR A 80 -17.33 8.61 -11.04
CA TYR A 80 -17.65 7.94 -9.79
C TYR A 80 -19.10 8.18 -9.36
N LYS A 81 -19.60 9.41 -9.51
CA LYS A 81 -21.01 9.75 -9.27
C LYS A 81 -21.95 8.87 -10.11
N ARG A 82 -21.70 8.79 -11.43
CA ARG A 82 -22.48 7.92 -12.33
C ARG A 82 -22.36 6.44 -11.97
N PHE A 83 -21.17 5.97 -11.61
CA PHE A 83 -20.97 4.58 -11.22
C PHE A 83 -21.76 4.24 -9.95
N LEU A 84 -21.71 5.10 -8.93
CA LEU A 84 -22.45 4.91 -7.68
C LEU A 84 -23.96 4.97 -7.92
N GLU A 85 -24.46 5.96 -8.66
CA GLU A 85 -25.89 6.07 -8.99
C GLU A 85 -26.44 4.85 -9.75
N LYS A 86 -25.64 4.29 -10.64
CA LYS A 86 -26.03 3.13 -11.45
C LYS A 86 -26.00 1.81 -10.67
N ASN A 87 -25.04 1.64 -9.76
CA ASN A 87 -24.74 0.33 -9.16
C ASN A 87 -25.04 0.24 -7.67
N LEU A 88 -25.14 1.36 -6.94
CA LEU A 88 -25.41 1.37 -5.51
C LEU A 88 -26.92 1.55 -5.28
N PRO A 89 -27.62 0.54 -4.70
CA PRO A 89 -29.04 0.68 -4.41
C PRO A 89 -29.30 1.79 -3.40
N ARG A 90 -30.53 2.32 -3.37
CA ARG A 90 -30.95 3.31 -2.39
C ARG A 90 -30.70 2.80 -0.96
N GLY A 91 -30.12 3.64 -0.10
CA GLY A 91 -29.71 3.24 1.25
C GLY A 91 -28.43 2.37 1.30
N GLY A 92 -27.79 2.12 0.16
CA GLY A 92 -26.50 1.46 0.07
C GLY A 92 -25.40 2.22 0.80
N THR A 93 -24.30 1.53 1.12
CA THR A 93 -23.20 2.07 1.93
C THR A 93 -21.98 2.33 1.07
N ILE A 94 -21.40 3.52 1.21
CA ILE A 94 -20.10 3.91 0.68
C ILE A 94 -19.08 3.79 1.82
N PHE A 95 -18.04 2.99 1.61
CA PHE A 95 -16.92 2.91 2.54
C PHE A 95 -15.81 3.87 2.10
N ILE A 96 -15.37 4.74 3.00
CA ILE A 96 -14.17 5.56 2.82
C ILE A 96 -13.03 4.89 3.59
N VAL A 97 -11.92 4.62 2.91
CA VAL A 97 -10.72 4.01 3.48
C VAL A 97 -9.70 5.13 3.71
N GLU A 98 -9.56 5.56 4.94
CA GLU A 98 -8.83 6.77 5.34
C GLU A 98 -7.53 6.41 6.04
N CYS A 99 -6.44 6.40 5.27
CA CYS A 99 -5.10 6.36 5.83
C CYS A 99 -4.71 7.77 6.29
N GLU A 100 -4.46 7.96 7.58
CA GLU A 100 -4.09 9.25 8.17
C GLU A 100 -2.60 9.57 8.06
N ARG A 101 -1.83 8.75 7.32
CA ARG A 101 -0.41 8.99 7.12
C ARG A 101 -0.18 10.33 6.43
N THR A 102 0.65 11.15 7.05
CA THR A 102 1.21 12.37 6.47
C THR A 102 2.70 12.21 6.16
N TRP A 103 3.23 13.15 5.39
CA TRP A 103 4.65 13.26 5.07
C TRP A 103 5.07 14.74 4.94
N PRO A 104 6.32 15.09 5.31
CA PRO A 104 6.85 16.44 5.08
C PRO A 104 6.95 16.79 3.59
N THR A 105 6.29 17.86 3.17
CA THR A 105 6.22 18.30 1.77
C THR A 105 6.69 19.73 1.59
N THR A 106 7.14 20.06 0.39
CA THR A 106 7.32 21.44 -0.08
C THR A 106 6.19 21.80 -1.04
N SER A 107 5.44 22.85 -0.75
CA SER A 107 4.46 23.40 -1.69
C SER A 107 5.19 24.04 -2.88
N ILE A 108 4.83 23.61 -4.09
CA ILE A 108 5.40 24.16 -5.34
C ILE A 108 4.35 24.75 -6.27
N GLY A 109 3.11 24.83 -5.79
CA GLY A 109 1.93 25.47 -6.40
C GLY A 109 0.68 25.10 -5.60
N ASP A 110 -0.45 25.78 -5.86
CA ASP A 110 -1.68 25.67 -5.04
C ASP A 110 -2.19 24.24 -4.82
N ARG A 111 -2.01 23.36 -5.83
CA ARG A 111 -2.43 21.95 -5.81
C ARG A 111 -1.29 21.00 -6.14
N HIS A 112 -0.04 21.44 -5.89
CA HIS A 112 1.15 20.71 -6.25
C HIS A 112 2.14 20.67 -5.09
N PHE A 113 2.33 19.47 -4.55
CA PHE A 113 3.20 19.19 -3.42
C PHE A 113 4.36 18.31 -3.89
N PHE A 114 5.58 18.68 -3.51
CA PHE A 114 6.75 17.84 -3.70
C PHE A 114 7.01 17.06 -2.41
N GLN A 115 7.06 15.72 -2.50
CA GLN A 115 7.34 14.84 -1.39
C GLN A 115 8.71 14.20 -1.61
N PHE A 116 9.70 14.52 -0.76
CA PHE A 116 11.00 13.87 -0.82
C PHE A 116 11.02 12.63 0.09
N GLY A 117 11.28 11.46 -0.49
CA GLY A 117 11.16 10.17 0.17
C GLY A 117 9.73 9.62 0.19
N ALA A 118 9.60 8.39 0.67
CA ALA A 118 8.34 7.69 0.79
C ALA A 118 8.34 6.75 2.01
N LEU A 119 7.15 6.24 2.34
CA LEU A 119 7.01 5.18 3.35
C LEU A 119 7.88 3.99 2.97
N GLY A 120 8.67 3.50 3.92
CA GLY A 120 9.56 2.37 3.70
C GLY A 120 10.48 2.14 4.88
N GLY A 121 11.76 1.90 4.60
CA GLY A 121 12.77 1.63 5.63
C GLY A 121 13.55 2.85 6.13
N ALA A 122 13.57 3.95 5.37
CA ALA A 122 14.09 5.24 5.82
C ALA A 122 12.98 6.07 6.48
N THR A 123 13.29 6.69 7.61
CA THR A 123 12.37 7.67 8.22
C THR A 123 12.42 9.00 7.47
N PRO A 124 11.40 9.87 7.61
CA PRO A 124 11.46 11.23 7.06
C PRO A 124 12.74 11.96 7.47
N GLU A 125 13.11 11.91 8.75
CA GLU A 125 14.31 12.56 9.29
C GLU A 125 15.57 12.09 8.57
N GLU A 126 15.71 10.79 8.28
CA GLU A 126 16.88 10.28 7.57
C GLU A 126 17.02 10.83 6.15
N TYR A 127 15.90 11.10 5.45
CA TYR A 127 15.96 11.74 4.13
C TYR A 127 16.53 13.16 4.20
N PHE A 128 16.34 13.88 5.31
CA PHE A 128 16.78 15.27 5.47
C PHE A 128 18.11 15.41 6.25
N ASP A 129 18.45 14.49 7.16
CA ASP A 129 19.45 14.72 8.23
C ASP A 129 20.77 13.91 8.10
N ASN A 130 21.27 13.65 6.89
CA ASN A 130 22.61 13.09 6.68
C ASN A 130 22.92 11.79 7.47
N SER A 131 21.92 10.92 7.68
CA SER A 131 22.07 9.74 8.52
C SER A 131 23.18 8.80 7.99
N ASP A 132 23.84 8.07 8.89
CA ASP A 132 24.88 7.12 8.48
C ASP A 132 24.31 5.99 7.60
N ARG A 133 23.03 5.63 7.76
CA ARG A 133 22.34 4.67 6.88
C ARG A 133 22.22 5.22 5.46
N VAL A 134 21.85 6.49 5.30
CA VAL A 134 21.79 7.17 4.00
C VAL A 134 23.18 7.34 3.38
N ARG A 135 24.20 7.71 4.17
CA ARG A 135 25.58 7.83 3.67
C ARG A 135 26.08 6.50 3.10
N ARG A 136 25.92 5.39 3.85
CA ARG A 136 26.30 4.05 3.38
C ARG A 136 25.54 3.64 2.11
N TYR A 137 24.26 3.98 2.04
CA TYR A 137 23.45 3.73 0.85
C TYR A 137 23.98 4.49 -0.37
N LEU A 138 24.26 5.78 -0.24
CA LEU A 138 24.81 6.61 -1.33
C LEU A 138 26.20 6.13 -1.78
N GLU A 139 27.06 5.77 -0.83
CA GLU A 139 28.38 5.18 -1.12
C GLU A 139 28.26 3.86 -1.88
N LYS A 140 27.36 2.97 -1.45
CA LYS A 140 27.07 1.70 -2.12
C LYS A 140 26.64 1.88 -3.58
N TYR A 141 25.83 2.89 -3.84
CA TYR A 141 25.36 3.23 -5.19
C TYR A 141 26.30 4.18 -5.94
N GLN A 142 27.51 4.41 -5.42
CA GLN A 142 28.54 5.27 -6.04
C GLN A 142 28.02 6.67 -6.37
N SER A 143 27.14 7.21 -5.54
CA SER A 143 26.62 8.55 -5.72
C SER A 143 27.75 9.58 -5.63
N HIS A 144 27.67 10.62 -6.44
CA HIS A 144 28.51 11.82 -6.31
C HIS A 144 28.16 12.64 -5.06
N ARG A 145 27.05 12.31 -4.40
CA ARG A 145 26.61 12.93 -3.15
C ARG A 145 27.02 12.08 -1.94
N ARG A 146 27.22 12.73 -0.80
CA ARG A 146 27.34 12.07 0.52
C ARG A 146 26.06 12.17 1.34
N HIS A 147 25.16 13.05 0.92
CA HIS A 147 23.81 13.25 1.42
C HIS A 147 22.95 13.87 0.32
N TRP A 148 21.64 13.70 0.41
CA TRP A 148 20.72 14.35 -0.53
C TRP A 148 20.57 15.83 -0.22
N ASP A 149 20.61 16.66 -1.26
CA ASP A 149 20.27 18.08 -1.18
C ASP A 149 18.76 18.25 -1.42
N ALA A 150 17.96 17.84 -0.43
CA ALA A 150 16.50 17.85 -0.51
C ALA A 150 15.92 19.28 -0.41
N PRO A 151 14.78 19.57 -1.08
CA PRO A 151 14.00 20.78 -0.78
C PRO A 151 13.56 20.80 0.69
N THR A 152 13.61 21.97 1.32
CA THR A 152 13.11 22.13 2.70
C THR A 152 11.59 22.03 2.71
N PRO A 153 10.99 21.15 3.53
CA PRO A 153 9.54 21.10 3.69
C PRO A 153 9.00 22.41 4.28
N ASP A 154 7.82 22.82 3.83
CA ASP A 154 7.08 23.99 4.36
C ASP A 154 5.79 23.59 5.09
N GLY A 155 5.50 22.29 5.15
CA GLY A 155 4.40 21.73 5.93
C GLY A 155 4.27 20.22 5.74
N ASP A 156 3.25 19.65 6.37
CA ASP A 156 2.86 18.26 6.18
C ASP A 156 1.62 18.19 5.28
N SER A 157 1.62 17.19 4.39
CA SER A 157 0.46 16.86 3.56
C SER A 157 0.08 15.38 3.73
N PRO A 158 -1.12 14.94 3.31
CA PRO A 158 -1.41 13.51 3.19
C PRO A 158 -0.33 12.84 2.35
N GLU A 159 0.21 11.72 2.82
CA GLU A 159 1.28 11.01 2.11
C GLU A 159 0.86 10.66 0.67
N ALA A 160 1.78 10.85 -0.27
CA ALA A 160 1.53 10.90 -1.70
C ALA A 160 0.76 9.70 -2.22
N GLU A 161 1.05 8.50 -1.76
CA GLU A 161 0.45 7.28 -2.28
C GLU A 161 -0.81 6.86 -1.49
N TRP A 162 -0.68 6.78 -0.17
CA TRP A 162 -1.66 6.16 0.71
C TRP A 162 -2.50 7.16 1.49
N GLY A 163 -1.91 8.31 1.87
CA GLY A 163 -2.56 9.33 2.69
C GLY A 163 -3.87 9.81 2.07
N PHE A 164 -4.91 9.91 2.89
CA PHE A 164 -6.24 10.28 2.42
C PHE A 164 -6.41 11.81 2.29
N GLU A 165 -6.96 12.26 1.17
CA GLU A 165 -7.25 13.69 0.94
C GLU A 165 -8.62 14.07 1.54
N THR A 166 -8.59 14.83 2.64
CA THR A 166 -9.79 15.15 3.43
C THR A 166 -10.87 15.92 2.66
N SER A 167 -10.50 16.68 1.64
CA SER A 167 -11.45 17.39 0.77
C SER A 167 -12.39 16.43 0.05
N LEU A 168 -11.90 15.25 -0.35
CA LEU A 168 -12.70 14.22 -1.00
C LEU A 168 -13.79 13.68 -0.07
N ARG A 169 -13.48 13.48 1.22
CA ARG A 169 -14.46 12.98 2.21
C ARG A 169 -15.67 13.89 2.25
N GLN A 170 -15.47 15.20 2.30
CA GLN A 170 -16.59 16.14 2.38
C GLN A 170 -17.51 16.06 1.15
N ASP A 171 -16.95 15.92 -0.06
CA ASP A 171 -17.75 15.79 -1.29
C ASP A 171 -18.49 14.43 -1.34
N VAL A 172 -17.88 13.35 -0.84
CA VAL A 172 -18.52 12.02 -0.71
C VAL A 172 -19.69 12.07 0.26
N GLU A 173 -19.52 12.68 1.43
CA GLU A 173 -20.57 12.79 2.46
C GLU A 173 -21.76 13.62 1.96
N ASN A 174 -21.49 14.73 1.27
CA ASN A 174 -22.55 15.56 0.68
C ASN A 174 -23.29 14.79 -0.41
N PHE A 175 -22.57 14.14 -1.32
CA PHE A 175 -23.18 13.30 -2.36
C PHE A 175 -24.03 12.17 -1.78
N ALA A 176 -23.55 11.51 -0.72
CA ALA A 176 -24.29 10.45 -0.05
C ALA A 176 -25.58 10.98 0.59
N ARG A 177 -25.52 12.14 1.26
CA ARG A 177 -26.69 12.80 1.86
C ARG A 177 -27.75 13.12 0.80
N ASP A 178 -27.34 13.71 -0.31
CA ASP A 178 -28.24 14.13 -1.39
C ASP A 178 -28.92 12.94 -2.09
N ARG A 179 -28.23 11.79 -2.18
CA ARG A 179 -28.71 10.59 -2.86
C ARG A 179 -29.34 9.55 -1.92
N GLY A 180 -29.29 9.77 -0.61
CA GLY A 180 -29.80 8.83 0.38
C GLY A 180 -28.94 7.57 0.53
N TYR A 181 -27.62 7.71 0.42
CA TYR A 181 -26.64 6.68 0.75
C TYR A 181 -26.14 6.82 2.18
N ARG A 182 -25.57 5.75 2.72
CA ARG A 182 -24.85 5.75 4.00
C ARG A 182 -23.35 5.90 3.74
N VAL A 183 -22.65 6.60 4.59
CA VAL A 183 -21.18 6.64 4.59
C VAL A 183 -20.68 5.93 5.82
N ARG A 184 -19.63 5.12 5.65
CA ARG A 184 -18.90 4.51 6.75
C ARG A 184 -17.40 4.69 6.52
N ARG A 185 -16.66 5.03 7.55
CA ARG A 185 -15.23 5.35 7.47
C ARG A 185 -14.43 4.25 8.14
N ILE A 186 -13.34 3.84 7.49
CA ILE A 186 -12.34 2.90 7.99
C ILE A 186 -11.05 3.70 8.13
N ILE A 187 -10.67 4.02 9.36
CA ILE A 187 -9.61 5.01 9.64
C ILE A 187 -8.44 4.29 10.31
N PHE A 188 -7.24 4.56 9.83
CA PHE A 188 -6.02 3.94 10.36
C PHE A 188 -4.79 4.81 10.02
N LYS A 189 -3.72 4.65 10.80
CA LYS A 189 -2.52 5.48 10.67
C LYS A 189 -1.55 5.04 9.56
N GLU A 190 -1.26 3.75 9.45
CA GLU A 190 -0.33 3.21 8.45
C GLU A 190 -1.06 2.30 7.47
N PRO A 191 -0.68 2.24 6.18
CA PRO A 191 -1.38 1.46 5.17
C PRO A 191 -1.61 -0.01 5.56
N GLU A 192 -0.62 -0.64 6.20
CA GLU A 192 -0.64 -2.06 6.58
C GLU A 192 -1.35 -2.35 7.91
N HIS A 193 -1.82 -1.33 8.64
CA HIS A 193 -2.55 -1.52 9.91
C HIS A 193 -3.87 -2.28 9.75
N LEU A 194 -4.44 -2.31 8.55
CA LEU A 194 -5.63 -3.12 8.25
C LEU A 194 -5.34 -4.63 8.22
N SER A 195 -4.08 -5.04 8.02
CA SER A 195 -3.76 -6.44 7.71
C SER A 195 -4.10 -7.43 8.82
N PRO A 196 -3.77 -7.18 10.11
CA PRO A 196 -4.22 -8.06 11.20
C PRO A 196 -5.75 -8.17 11.30
N PHE A 197 -6.48 -7.05 11.15
CA PHE A 197 -7.95 -7.06 11.18
C PHE A 197 -8.51 -7.93 10.05
N VAL A 198 -7.99 -7.75 8.82
CA VAL A 198 -8.44 -8.51 7.65
C VAL A 198 -8.09 -10.00 7.79
N ALA A 199 -6.90 -10.32 8.28
CA ALA A 199 -6.49 -11.70 8.52
C ALA A 199 -7.43 -12.42 9.51
N GLU A 200 -7.69 -11.79 10.65
CA GLU A 200 -8.58 -12.35 11.67
C GLU A 200 -10.04 -12.42 11.20
N LEU A 201 -10.50 -11.44 10.42
CA LEU A 201 -11.83 -11.49 9.78
C LEU A 201 -11.95 -12.70 8.85
N TYR A 202 -10.94 -12.98 8.03
CA TYR A 202 -10.94 -14.13 7.13
C TYR A 202 -10.96 -15.45 7.90
N ARG A 203 -10.17 -15.57 8.99
CA ARG A 203 -10.21 -16.76 9.85
C ARG A 203 -11.56 -16.99 10.47
N TRP A 204 -12.14 -15.94 11.07
CA TRP A 204 -13.47 -15.98 11.65
C TRP A 204 -14.53 -16.40 10.61
N TRP A 205 -14.46 -15.81 9.42
CA TRP A 205 -15.40 -16.04 8.33
C TRP A 205 -15.31 -17.43 7.70
N TYR A 206 -14.08 -17.97 7.60
CA TYR A 206 -13.79 -19.32 7.11
C TYR A 206 -14.18 -20.40 8.11
N LYS A 207 -13.92 -20.21 9.41
CA LYS A 207 -14.34 -21.15 10.48
C LYS A 207 -15.85 -21.41 10.41
N GLN A 208 -16.65 -20.36 10.23
CA GLN A 208 -18.11 -20.46 10.06
C GLN A 208 -18.57 -21.19 8.80
N ARG A 209 -17.66 -21.50 7.86
CA ARG A 209 -17.93 -22.26 6.62
C ARG A 209 -17.24 -23.63 6.60
N GLY A 210 -16.59 -24.04 7.69
CA GLY A 210 -15.79 -25.27 7.71
C GLY A 210 -14.58 -25.22 6.77
N ILE A 211 -14.12 -24.03 6.37
CA ILE A 211 -12.87 -23.86 5.61
C ILE A 211 -11.71 -23.82 6.61
N ILE A 212 -10.66 -24.59 6.33
CA ILE A 212 -9.48 -24.65 7.19
C ILE A 212 -8.69 -23.35 7.02
N ALA A 213 -8.66 -22.52 8.06
CA ALA A 213 -8.08 -21.17 8.05
C ALA A 213 -6.72 -21.10 8.78
N ASN A 214 -5.82 -22.04 8.46
CA ASN A 214 -4.50 -22.21 9.06
C ASN A 214 -3.35 -21.89 8.09
N ARG A 215 -3.65 -21.33 6.92
CA ARG A 215 -2.67 -20.92 5.91
C ARG A 215 -2.65 -19.41 5.77
N LEU A 216 -1.53 -18.78 6.07
CA LEU A 216 -1.29 -17.37 5.82
C LEU A 216 -0.70 -17.18 4.42
N LEU A 217 -1.24 -16.25 3.65
CA LEU A 217 -0.63 -15.74 2.43
C LEU A 217 -0.25 -14.28 2.68
N VAL A 218 1.05 -14.03 2.76
CA VAL A 218 1.64 -12.72 2.93
C VAL A 218 1.92 -12.14 1.55
N GLU A 219 1.36 -10.97 1.30
CA GLU A 219 1.39 -10.28 0.01
C GLU A 219 2.01 -8.91 0.18
N SER A 220 2.67 -8.39 -0.85
CA SER A 220 3.45 -7.16 -0.74
C SER A 220 3.18 -6.22 -1.90
N PHE A 221 2.87 -4.97 -1.55
CA PHE A 221 2.69 -3.87 -2.49
C PHE A 221 1.68 -4.24 -3.60
N ILE A 222 2.08 -4.13 -4.87
CA ILE A 222 1.24 -4.45 -6.04
C ILE A 222 1.05 -5.96 -6.29
N LEU A 223 1.80 -6.82 -5.61
CA LEU A 223 1.71 -8.27 -5.77
C LEU A 223 0.62 -8.83 -4.86
N LEU A 224 -0.61 -8.85 -5.39
CA LEU A 224 -1.84 -9.18 -4.69
C LEU A 224 -2.67 -10.20 -5.48
N GLU A 225 -3.21 -11.19 -4.79
CA GLU A 225 -4.02 -12.28 -5.33
C GLU A 225 -5.28 -12.53 -4.49
N PRO A 226 -6.19 -11.55 -4.39
CA PRO A 226 -7.38 -11.66 -3.55
C PRO A 226 -8.31 -12.81 -3.98
N MET A 227 -8.35 -13.14 -5.27
CA MET A 227 -9.19 -14.23 -5.77
C MET A 227 -8.57 -15.60 -5.52
N TRP A 228 -7.25 -15.74 -5.64
CA TRP A 228 -6.59 -16.99 -5.27
C TRP A 228 -6.61 -17.22 -3.77
N THR A 229 -6.43 -16.17 -2.97
CA THR A 229 -6.60 -16.22 -1.51
C THR A 229 -7.94 -16.88 -1.12
N LEU A 230 -9.03 -16.47 -1.77
CA LEU A 230 -10.36 -17.09 -1.57
C LEU A 230 -10.41 -18.54 -2.07
N ARG A 231 -9.86 -18.80 -3.27
CA ARG A 231 -9.86 -20.15 -3.88
C ARG A 231 -9.02 -21.16 -3.11
N THR A 232 -7.97 -20.73 -2.42
CA THR A 232 -7.09 -21.61 -1.65
C THR A 232 -7.48 -21.69 -0.17
N GLY A 233 -8.48 -20.92 0.26
CA GLY A 233 -8.82 -20.78 1.67
C GLY A 233 -7.67 -20.17 2.48
N SER A 234 -6.80 -19.38 1.84
CA SER A 234 -5.73 -18.67 2.52
C SER A 234 -6.25 -17.45 3.25
N VAL A 235 -5.61 -17.12 4.36
CA VAL A 235 -5.80 -15.90 5.13
C VAL A 235 -4.83 -14.85 4.58
N PRO A 236 -5.30 -13.69 4.08
CA PRO A 236 -4.42 -12.68 3.52
C PRO A 236 -3.78 -11.83 4.62
N PHE A 237 -2.52 -11.45 4.41
CA PHE A 237 -1.84 -10.41 5.16
C PHE A 237 -1.06 -9.54 4.19
N TRP A 238 -1.42 -8.26 4.07
CA TRP A 238 -0.77 -7.37 3.12
C TRP A 238 0.26 -6.47 3.81
N MET A 239 1.37 -6.21 3.12
CA MET A 239 2.40 -5.27 3.54
C MET A 239 2.55 -4.18 2.49
N LYS A 240 2.76 -2.95 2.95
CA LYS A 240 2.95 -1.81 2.03
C LYS A 240 4.22 -1.95 1.21
N PHE A 241 5.29 -2.49 1.79
CA PHE A 241 6.54 -2.79 1.09
C PHE A 241 7.38 -3.81 1.86
N ASN A 242 8.47 -4.31 1.27
CA ASN A 242 9.38 -5.25 1.94
C ASN A 242 10.42 -4.52 2.81
N MET A 243 10.00 -3.73 3.78
CA MET A 243 10.92 -2.95 4.64
C MET A 243 10.91 -3.44 6.09
N GLU A 244 11.92 -3.03 6.86
CA GLU A 244 12.05 -3.32 8.30
C GLU A 244 10.72 -3.10 9.07
N PRO A 245 10.00 -1.97 8.93
CA PRO A 245 8.72 -1.80 9.62
C PRO A 245 7.65 -2.83 9.25
N SER A 246 7.59 -3.28 8.00
CA SER A 246 6.65 -4.31 7.56
C SER A 246 7.03 -5.70 8.07
N LEU A 247 8.34 -6.00 8.13
CA LEU A 247 8.84 -7.23 8.75
C LEU A 247 8.51 -7.28 10.24
N ASP A 248 8.70 -6.17 10.95
CA ASP A 248 8.37 -6.07 12.36
C ASP A 248 6.86 -6.20 12.59
N TRP A 249 6.06 -5.56 11.72
CA TRP A 249 4.60 -5.62 11.79
C TRP A 249 4.05 -7.05 11.64
N ILE A 250 4.55 -7.81 10.66
CA ILE A 250 4.09 -9.20 10.49
C ILE A 250 4.57 -10.10 11.63
N LYS A 251 5.79 -9.91 12.15
CA LYS A 251 6.29 -10.68 13.29
C LYS A 251 5.49 -10.39 14.57
N ASP A 252 5.15 -9.13 14.81
CA ASP A 252 4.29 -8.73 15.92
C ASP A 252 2.91 -9.39 15.83
N TYR A 253 2.29 -9.37 14.65
CA TYR A 253 1.03 -10.04 14.41
C TYR A 253 1.12 -11.56 14.67
N LEU A 254 2.11 -12.23 14.08
CA LEU A 254 2.30 -13.67 14.20
C LEU A 254 2.64 -14.10 15.63
N GLY A 255 3.28 -13.25 16.43
CA GLY A 255 3.55 -13.48 17.84
C GLY A 255 2.30 -13.48 18.73
N LYS A 256 1.20 -12.89 18.25
CA LYS A 256 -0.06 -12.73 19.00
C LYS A 256 -1.23 -13.55 18.42
N ALA A 257 -1.15 -13.93 17.14
CA ALA A 257 -2.20 -14.65 16.46
C ALA A 257 -2.23 -16.14 16.85
N ASP A 258 -3.40 -16.78 16.72
CA ASP A 258 -3.47 -18.25 16.75
C ASP A 258 -2.52 -18.80 15.67
N PRO A 259 -1.72 -19.85 15.94
CA PRO A 259 -0.68 -20.28 14.99
C PRO A 259 -1.22 -20.70 13.62
N TYR A 260 -0.36 -20.53 12.62
CA TYR A 260 -0.57 -21.00 11.26
C TYR A 260 0.20 -22.30 11.03
N ASP A 261 -0.37 -23.22 10.25
CA ASP A 261 0.35 -24.42 9.81
C ASP A 261 1.26 -24.10 8.62
N GLU A 262 0.79 -23.22 7.74
CA GLU A 262 1.51 -22.82 6.54
C GLU A 262 1.60 -21.29 6.42
N ILE A 263 2.78 -20.77 6.05
CA ILE A 263 2.98 -19.34 5.75
C ILE A 263 3.66 -19.23 4.38
N PHE A 264 2.93 -18.68 3.40
CA PHE A 264 3.47 -18.38 2.08
C PHE A 264 3.70 -16.88 1.95
N MET A 265 4.79 -16.46 1.32
CA MET A 265 5.14 -15.04 1.20
C MET A 265 5.52 -14.65 -0.21
N ILE A 266 4.88 -13.60 -0.73
CA ILE A 266 5.22 -12.95 -2.00
C ILE A 266 5.89 -11.62 -1.67
N LEU A 267 7.18 -11.50 -1.99
CA LEU A 267 7.97 -10.30 -1.76
C LEU A 267 8.16 -9.51 -3.06
N PHE A 268 7.68 -8.28 -3.10
CA PHE A 268 7.93 -7.35 -4.22
C PHE A 268 9.41 -6.97 -4.38
N SER A 269 10.03 -7.40 -5.48
CA SER A 269 11.44 -7.12 -5.78
C SER A 269 11.57 -5.86 -6.65
N HIS A 270 11.93 -4.73 -6.05
CA HIS A 270 12.11 -3.43 -6.71
C HIS A 270 13.54 -3.19 -7.23
N GLY A 271 14.47 -4.11 -6.98
CA GLY A 271 15.83 -4.10 -7.53
C GLY A 271 16.82 -3.19 -6.82
N VAL A 272 16.40 -2.51 -5.74
CA VAL A 272 17.25 -1.59 -4.99
C VAL A 272 17.48 -2.14 -3.58
N GLU A 273 18.74 -2.15 -3.15
CA GLU A 273 19.13 -2.39 -1.76
C GLU A 273 18.94 -1.10 -0.98
N SER A 274 17.67 -0.72 -0.82
CA SER A 274 17.20 0.51 -0.21
C SER A 274 17.53 0.58 1.27
N VAL A 275 17.53 1.80 1.83
CA VAL A 275 17.68 2.00 3.27
C VAL A 275 16.55 1.26 4.00
N GLY A 276 16.93 0.40 4.95
CA GLY A 276 16.01 -0.41 5.75
C GLY A 276 15.35 -1.56 5.02
N LEU A 277 15.98 -2.08 3.96
CA LEU A 277 15.62 -3.35 3.33
C LEU A 277 16.16 -4.52 4.17
N PRO A 278 15.30 -5.39 4.74
CA PRO A 278 15.74 -6.62 5.37
C PRO A 278 16.32 -7.59 4.33
N SER A 279 17.32 -8.36 4.74
CA SER A 279 17.85 -9.46 3.93
C SER A 279 16.81 -10.56 3.72
N ILE A 280 17.01 -11.37 2.67
CA ILE A 280 16.17 -12.54 2.45
C ILE A 280 16.20 -13.52 3.64
N SER A 281 17.34 -13.63 4.34
CA SER A 281 17.44 -14.43 5.56
C SER A 281 16.59 -13.88 6.70
N GLN A 282 16.50 -12.56 6.87
CA GLN A 282 15.62 -11.93 7.87
C GLN A 282 14.14 -12.16 7.56
N TRP A 283 13.75 -12.18 6.27
CA TRP A 283 12.40 -12.56 5.85
C TRP A 283 12.11 -14.04 6.11
N ARG A 284 13.09 -14.93 5.87
CA ARG A 284 12.96 -16.37 6.12
C ARG A 284 12.64 -16.69 7.59
N GLU A 285 13.07 -15.84 8.52
CA GLU A 285 12.73 -15.97 9.95
C GLU A 285 11.22 -15.95 10.22
N VAL A 286 10.41 -15.32 9.34
CA VAL A 286 8.94 -15.32 9.47
C VAL A 286 8.37 -16.74 9.35
N PHE A 287 9.04 -17.64 8.62
CA PHE A 287 8.59 -19.03 8.49
C PHE A 287 8.74 -19.84 9.76
N LYS A 288 9.50 -19.38 10.77
CA LYS A 288 9.58 -20.03 12.09
C LYS A 288 8.26 -19.98 12.85
N TYR A 289 7.34 -19.10 12.48
CA TYR A 289 5.99 -19.01 13.05
C TYR A 289 5.02 -20.03 12.43
N ALA A 290 5.39 -20.67 11.31
CA ALA A 290 4.60 -21.74 10.71
C ALA A 290 4.89 -23.07 11.43
N ARG A 291 3.84 -23.85 11.74
CA ARG A 291 4.00 -25.16 12.38
C ARG A 291 4.55 -26.23 11.45
N GLN A 292 4.31 -26.11 10.14
CA GLN A 292 4.60 -27.18 9.17
C GLN A 292 5.45 -26.69 8.00
N ARG A 293 5.06 -25.60 7.35
CA ARG A 293 5.70 -25.16 6.09
C ARG A 293 5.72 -23.65 5.97
N GLY A 294 6.87 -23.11 5.57
CA GLY A 294 6.97 -21.73 5.12
C GLY A 294 7.78 -21.65 3.83
N GLU A 295 7.31 -20.84 2.88
CA GLU A 295 7.92 -20.77 1.55
C GLU A 295 7.68 -19.42 0.87
N PHE A 296 8.68 -18.96 0.12
CA PHE A 296 8.51 -17.83 -0.78
C PHE A 296 7.82 -18.26 -2.08
N ILE A 297 6.96 -17.40 -2.63
CA ILE A 297 6.22 -17.67 -3.86
C ILE A 297 6.75 -16.79 -5.00
N GLY A 298 7.02 -17.42 -6.15
CA GLY A 298 7.44 -16.73 -7.36
C GLY A 298 8.87 -16.20 -7.33
N MET A 299 9.66 -16.56 -6.32
CA MET A 299 10.95 -15.95 -6.04
C MET A 299 12.14 -16.90 -6.23
N VAL A 300 13.25 -16.35 -6.75
CA VAL A 300 14.62 -16.85 -6.63
C VAL A 300 15.29 -16.06 -5.52
N GLU A 301 15.62 -16.72 -4.41
CA GLU A 301 16.05 -16.06 -3.17
C GLU A 301 17.43 -15.41 -3.30
N GLU A 302 18.33 -16.02 -4.06
CA GLU A 302 19.71 -15.56 -4.27
C GLU A 302 19.76 -14.23 -5.02
N ASP A 303 18.74 -13.93 -5.81
CA ASP A 303 18.64 -12.73 -6.63
C ASP A 303 17.94 -11.57 -5.90
N PHE A 304 17.41 -11.77 -4.69
CA PHE A 304 16.74 -10.71 -3.93
C PHE A 304 17.70 -9.55 -3.58
N PRO A 305 17.32 -8.27 -3.75
CA PRO A 305 16.01 -7.72 -4.15
C PRO A 305 15.83 -7.48 -5.65
N ARG A 306 16.73 -7.99 -6.51
CA ARG A 306 16.75 -7.81 -7.97
C ARG A 306 16.01 -8.91 -8.74
N ASN A 307 15.29 -9.77 -8.03
CA ASN A 307 14.51 -10.85 -8.62
C ASN A 307 13.19 -10.36 -9.23
N PHE A 308 13.28 -9.72 -10.40
CA PHE A 308 12.11 -9.24 -11.16
C PHE A 308 11.24 -10.38 -11.72
N VAL A 309 11.74 -11.62 -11.72
CA VAL A 309 10.96 -12.80 -12.15
C VAL A 309 9.71 -12.97 -11.27
N THR A 310 9.74 -12.49 -10.01
CA THR A 310 8.58 -12.48 -9.12
C THR A 310 7.38 -11.77 -9.73
N LEU A 311 7.57 -10.70 -10.51
CA LEU A 311 6.48 -9.95 -11.15
C LEU A 311 5.71 -10.78 -12.18
N ILE A 312 6.29 -11.89 -12.64
CA ILE A 312 5.72 -12.78 -13.64
C ILE A 312 5.28 -14.11 -13.01
N ARG A 313 6.12 -14.69 -12.14
CA ARG A 313 5.93 -16.05 -11.63
C ARG A 313 5.03 -16.16 -10.41
N TYR A 314 4.82 -15.09 -9.63
CA TYR A 314 4.08 -15.18 -8.38
C TYR A 314 2.71 -15.85 -8.56
N TYR A 315 1.99 -15.49 -9.62
CA TYR A 315 0.69 -16.08 -9.96
C TYR A 315 0.76 -17.58 -10.29
N THR A 316 1.74 -18.02 -11.08
CA THR A 316 1.85 -19.43 -11.47
C THR A 316 2.33 -20.29 -10.31
N ASP A 317 3.27 -19.78 -9.53
CA ASP A 317 3.90 -20.52 -8.44
C ASP A 317 2.98 -20.59 -7.22
N LEU A 318 2.15 -19.57 -6.98
CA LEU A 318 1.08 -19.64 -5.97
C LEU A 318 0.19 -20.86 -6.20
N LYS A 319 -0.28 -21.05 -7.44
CA LYS A 319 -1.15 -22.17 -7.78
C LYS A 319 -0.47 -23.53 -7.64
N ARG A 320 0.83 -23.59 -7.92
CA ARG A 320 1.62 -24.83 -7.83
C ARG A 320 1.89 -25.20 -6.39
N ASN A 321 2.29 -24.23 -5.56
CA ASN A 321 2.74 -24.46 -4.19
C ASN A 321 1.58 -24.65 -3.22
N ILE A 322 0.45 -23.99 -3.46
CA ILE A 322 -0.76 -24.16 -2.67
C ILE A 322 -1.72 -25.04 -3.46
N SER A 323 -1.90 -26.29 -3.03
CA SER A 323 -2.76 -27.27 -3.72
C SER A 323 -4.24 -27.19 -3.31
N ALA A 324 -4.53 -26.65 -2.12
CA ALA A 324 -5.89 -26.55 -1.59
C ALA A 324 -6.82 -25.78 -2.53
N ARG A 325 -8.02 -26.30 -2.77
CA ARG A 325 -9.04 -25.67 -3.61
C ARG A 325 -10.40 -25.72 -2.93
N TYR A 326 -10.99 -24.56 -2.76
CA TYR A 326 -12.35 -24.37 -2.27
C TYR A 326 -13.22 -23.71 -3.35
N PRO A 327 -14.54 -23.96 -3.36
CA PRO A 327 -15.47 -23.05 -4.00
C PRO A 327 -15.22 -21.63 -3.48
N VAL A 328 -15.23 -20.61 -4.36
CA VAL A 328 -15.14 -19.21 -3.90
C VAL A 328 -16.31 -19.00 -2.94
N PRO A 329 -16.05 -18.63 -1.68
CA PRO A 329 -17.11 -18.43 -0.72
C PRO A 329 -18.00 -17.30 -1.21
N GLY A 330 -19.32 -17.49 -1.10
CA GLY A 330 -20.27 -16.39 -1.30
C GLY A 330 -19.95 -15.22 -0.37
N THR A 331 -20.31 -14.00 -0.77
CA THR A 331 -19.89 -12.75 -0.14
C THR A 331 -20.14 -12.68 1.38
N LEU A 332 -19.20 -12.08 2.11
CA LEU A 332 -19.38 -11.65 3.49
C LEU A 332 -20.44 -10.54 3.53
N SER A 333 -21.49 -10.73 4.32
CA SER A 333 -22.51 -9.70 4.51
C SER A 333 -22.03 -8.58 5.43
N LEU A 334 -22.62 -7.39 5.29
CA LEU A 334 -22.35 -6.26 6.19
C LEU A 334 -22.71 -6.55 7.64
N GLU A 335 -23.77 -7.34 7.87
CA GLU A 335 -24.17 -7.77 9.21
C GLU A 335 -23.08 -8.60 9.88
N ARG A 336 -22.50 -9.56 9.15
CA ARG A 336 -21.40 -10.39 9.66
C ARG A 336 -20.11 -9.58 9.86
N LEU A 337 -19.85 -8.60 9.00
CA LEU A 337 -18.76 -7.65 9.23
C LEU A 337 -18.98 -6.86 10.53
N ASN A 338 -20.20 -6.36 10.76
CA ASN A 338 -20.53 -5.63 11.99
C ASN A 338 -20.42 -6.50 13.24
N GLN A 339 -20.89 -7.75 13.16
CA GLN A 339 -20.72 -8.72 14.22
C GLN A 339 -19.23 -8.90 14.57
N PHE A 340 -18.38 -9.13 13.58
CA PHE A 340 -16.95 -9.29 13.81
C PHE A 340 -16.32 -8.04 14.44
N ILE A 341 -16.71 -6.84 13.98
CA ILE A 341 -16.22 -5.57 14.53
C ILE A 341 -16.64 -5.41 16.00
N GLN A 342 -17.88 -5.77 16.34
CA GLN A 342 -18.36 -5.74 17.73
C GLN A 342 -17.62 -6.76 18.62
N GLU A 343 -17.35 -7.96 18.09
CA GLU A 343 -16.62 -9.01 18.81
C GLU A 343 -15.13 -8.67 19.03
N THR A 344 -14.54 -7.84 18.16
CA THR A 344 -13.10 -7.50 18.20
C THR A 344 -12.79 -6.12 18.78
N SER A 345 -13.79 -5.23 18.89
CA SER A 345 -13.67 -3.89 19.49
C SER A 345 -12.38 -3.17 19.04
N ASP A 346 -11.56 -2.70 19.99
CA ASP A 346 -10.35 -1.90 19.72
C ASP A 346 -9.08 -2.77 19.63
N ARG A 347 -9.21 -4.08 19.36
CA ARG A 347 -8.08 -5.01 19.28
C ARG A 347 -7.07 -4.64 18.17
N PHE A 348 -7.51 -3.91 17.16
CA PHE A 348 -6.70 -3.52 16.01
C PHE A 348 -6.60 -1.99 15.91
N PRO A 349 -5.50 -1.45 15.36
CA PRO A 349 -5.32 0.00 15.17
C PRO A 349 -6.14 0.53 13.97
N VAL A 350 -7.44 0.21 13.97
CA VAL A 350 -8.42 0.52 12.92
C VAL A 350 -9.70 1.00 13.57
N GLN A 351 -10.12 2.21 13.26
CA GLN A 351 -11.37 2.79 13.75
C GLN A 351 -12.46 2.68 12.69
N TRP A 352 -13.69 2.45 13.16
CA TRP A 352 -14.89 2.39 12.32
C TRP A 352 -15.84 3.50 12.75
N GLN A 353 -16.14 4.43 11.85
CA GLN A 353 -17.07 5.54 12.10
C GLN A 353 -18.25 5.51 11.13
#